data_AF-A0AA88XSR5-F1
#
_entry.id   AF-A0AA88XSR5-F1
#
_cell.length_a   1.000
_cell.length_b   1.000
_cell.length_c   1.000
_cell.angle_alpha   90.00
_cell.angle_beta   90.00
_cell.angle_gamma   90.00
#
_symmetry.space_group_name_H-M   'P 1'
#
loop_
_entity.id
_entity.type
_entity.pdbx_description
1 polymer ?
#
loop_
_entity_poly.entity_id
_entity_poly.type
_entity_poly.pdbx_seq_one_letter_code
_entity_poly.pdbx_strand_id
1 'polypeptide(L)'
;MTSIDDHYYRRSIARVWEYYIYIWAGGDLIEEIKNGMGIFTTGGKSHRGYWSRGKRYINDFWNAVDLLSYILLILALLTRHLWEPDPFIIARRMFSVSLLIMFLRYLQLFLMNRRLGPTLIMIKEMLKDLSYFLAIAFVAIVGVGIYYHANLYPNHINLVGEGTWDTWHVWKILYYPYWQLYGESFSEFLEVQEQSNCTSDRSVYEVSTDIERCAEKDPTVPIVSAIYMLISNLLLVNLVIAMFSYTFDTVMANSEKLWRFERYTVITDYEGKVPSPFNFIIRPIQLLNFARKKCKKNLYKESKYSVYFDTCTCNTIITFVSEYK
;
A
#
# COMPACT_ATOMS: atom_id res chain seq x y z
N MET A 1 -0.90 3.32 -24.70
CA MET A 1 -0.09 2.09 -24.90
C MET A 1 -0.96 0.81 -24.90
N THR A 2 -2.26 0.88 -25.16
CA THR A 2 -3.22 -0.22 -24.91
C THR A 2 -3.74 -0.94 -26.16
N SER A 3 -3.40 -0.49 -27.37
CA SER A 3 -3.72 -1.21 -28.62
C SER A 3 -2.42 -1.72 -29.24
N ILE A 4 -2.22 -3.03 -29.19
CA ILE A 4 -1.07 -3.72 -29.82
C ILE A 4 -1.36 -4.08 -31.28
N ASP A 5 -2.61 -3.96 -31.73
CA ASP A 5 -3.06 -4.37 -33.07
C ASP A 5 -3.36 -3.21 -34.03
N ASP A 6 -3.04 -1.97 -33.66
CA ASP A 6 -3.15 -0.85 -34.60
C ASP A 6 -1.93 -0.79 -35.53
N HIS A 7 -2.19 -0.56 -36.83
CA HIS A 7 -1.16 -0.50 -37.89
C HIS A 7 -0.10 0.62 -37.67
N TYR A 8 -0.34 1.49 -36.69
CA TYR A 8 0.54 2.57 -36.24
C TYR A 8 1.41 2.24 -35.01
N TYR A 9 1.23 1.08 -34.37
CA TYR A 9 2.07 0.65 -33.26
C TYR A 9 3.45 0.23 -33.78
N ARG A 10 4.38 1.19 -33.86
CA ARG A 10 5.77 0.90 -34.22
C ARG A 10 6.43 0.15 -33.07
N ARG A 11 6.28 -1.19 -33.08
CA ARG A 11 6.69 -2.17 -32.05
C ARG A 11 8.12 -1.97 -31.53
N SER A 12 9.01 -1.38 -32.32
CA SER A 12 10.38 -1.02 -31.91
C SER A 12 10.43 0.14 -30.92
N ILE A 13 9.67 1.22 -31.14
CA ILE A 13 9.68 2.40 -30.25
C ILE A 13 9.11 2.05 -28.87
N ALA A 14 8.03 1.28 -28.82
CA ALA A 14 7.43 0.89 -27.56
C ALA A 14 8.33 0.00 -26.69
N ARG A 15 9.09 -0.91 -27.32
CA ARG A 15 10.10 -1.74 -26.61
C ARG A 15 11.20 -0.88 -25.98
N VAL A 16 11.64 0.19 -26.64
CA VAL A 16 12.65 1.11 -26.09
C VAL A 16 12.13 1.78 -24.81
N TRP A 17 10.89 2.28 -24.82
CA TRP A 17 10.27 2.87 -23.64
C TRP A 17 10.04 1.88 -22.51
N GLU A 18 9.67 0.64 -22.84
CA GLU A 18 9.51 -0.45 -21.87
C GLU A 18 10.82 -0.73 -21.13
N TYR A 19 11.93 -0.93 -21.85
CA TYR A 19 13.25 -1.12 -21.23
C TYR A 19 13.73 0.09 -20.44
N TYR A 20 13.45 1.31 -20.92
CA TYR A 20 13.78 2.52 -20.18
C TYR A 20 13.09 2.56 -18.80
N ILE A 21 11.80 2.22 -18.75
CA ILE A 21 11.05 2.14 -17.49
C ILE A 21 11.61 1.04 -16.58
N TYR A 22 12.01 -0.10 -17.13
CA TYR A 22 12.60 -1.19 -16.34
C TYR A 22 13.93 -0.79 -15.70
N ILE A 23 14.80 -0.13 -16.47
CA ILE A 23 16.05 0.41 -15.95
C ILE A 23 15.74 1.45 -14.87
N TRP A 24 14.85 2.41 -15.14
CA TRP A 24 14.50 3.43 -14.16
C TRP A 24 13.99 2.81 -12.84
N ALA A 25 12.98 1.94 -12.91
CA ALA A 25 12.41 1.29 -11.75
C ALA A 25 13.42 0.43 -10.98
N GLY A 26 14.27 -0.31 -11.70
CA GLY A 26 15.36 -1.09 -11.09
C GLY A 26 16.36 -0.21 -10.35
N GLY A 27 16.67 0.97 -10.91
CA GLY A 27 17.54 1.93 -10.26
C GLY A 27 16.93 2.46 -8.96
N ASP A 28 15.66 2.87 -9.02
CA ASP A 28 14.97 3.37 -7.83
C ASP A 28 14.88 2.29 -6.74
N LEU A 29 14.61 1.03 -7.12
CA LEU A 29 14.60 -0.11 -6.21
C LEU A 29 15.96 -0.32 -5.53
N ILE A 30 17.06 -0.23 -6.27
CA ILE A 30 18.42 -0.39 -5.71
C ILE A 30 18.71 0.71 -4.69
N GLU A 31 18.33 1.96 -4.97
CA GLU A 31 18.48 3.06 -4.02
C GLU A 31 17.68 2.81 -2.75
N GLU A 32 16.46 2.30 -2.87
CA GLU A 32 15.59 2.05 -1.73
C GLU A 32 16.08 0.88 -0.86
N ILE A 33 16.48 -0.22 -1.49
CA ILE A 33 17.11 -1.36 -0.81
C ILE A 33 18.36 -0.92 -0.04
N LYS A 34 19.19 -0.05 -0.63
CA LYS A 34 20.37 0.52 0.01
C LYS A 34 20.00 1.35 1.24
N ASN A 35 18.96 2.19 1.15
CA ASN A 35 18.50 2.99 2.29
C ASN A 35 17.95 2.09 3.41
N GLY A 36 17.10 1.12 3.08
CA GLY A 36 16.49 0.21 4.06
C GLY A 36 17.48 -0.72 4.76
N MET A 37 18.49 -1.23 4.04
CA MET A 37 19.56 -2.05 4.65
C MET A 37 20.65 -1.20 5.31
N GLY A 38 20.67 0.13 5.10
CA GLY A 38 21.69 1.05 5.61
C GLY A 38 23.08 0.79 5.05
N ILE A 39 23.19 0.06 3.93
CA ILE A 39 24.47 -0.31 3.31
C ILE A 39 25.10 1.00 2.79
N PHE A 40 26.27 1.37 3.33
CA PHE A 40 26.99 2.63 3.06
C PHE A 40 26.45 3.89 3.74
N THR A 41 25.50 3.81 4.67
CA THR A 41 25.15 4.96 5.52
C THR A 41 26.31 5.27 6.47
N THR A 42 27.01 6.37 6.18
CA THR A 42 28.13 6.86 6.98
C THR A 42 27.59 7.65 8.16
N GLY A 43 27.12 6.97 9.21
CA GLY A 43 26.67 7.66 10.41
C GLY A 43 25.76 6.83 11.29
N GLY A 44 26.35 6.02 12.16
CA GLY A 44 25.61 5.35 13.22
C GLY A 44 26.26 4.05 13.66
N LYS A 45 27.13 4.14 14.66
CA LYS A 45 27.71 3.01 15.42
C LYS A 45 26.64 2.27 16.25
N SER A 46 25.47 1.99 15.68
CA SER A 46 24.50 1.08 16.29
C SER A 46 24.86 -0.34 15.85
N HIS A 47 25.42 -1.11 16.78
CA HIS A 47 25.80 -2.51 16.64
C HIS A 47 24.57 -3.44 16.61
N ARG A 48 23.45 -2.97 16.05
CA ARG A 48 22.21 -3.75 15.95
C ARG A 48 22.19 -4.54 14.64
N GLY A 49 21.76 -5.79 14.70
CA GLY A 49 21.70 -6.68 13.53
C GLY A 49 20.79 -6.13 12.41
N TYR A 50 21.06 -6.52 11.17
CA TYR A 50 20.32 -6.10 9.97
C TYR A 50 18.80 -6.27 10.10
N TRP A 51 18.35 -7.33 10.76
CA TRP A 51 16.92 -7.61 10.96
C TRP A 51 16.19 -6.53 11.77
N SER A 52 16.82 -6.00 12.83
CA SER A 52 16.22 -4.93 13.65
C SER A 52 16.11 -3.60 12.89
N ARG A 53 16.99 -3.36 11.91
CA ARG A 53 16.93 -2.20 11.02
C ARG A 53 15.80 -2.37 10.01
N GLY A 54 15.73 -3.54 9.36
CA GLY A 54 14.65 -3.87 8.44
C GLY A 54 13.28 -3.78 9.09
N LYS A 55 13.12 -4.30 10.32
CA LYS A 55 11.86 -4.21 11.07
C LYS A 55 11.45 -2.76 11.34
N ARG A 56 12.39 -1.88 11.68
CA ARG A 56 12.10 -0.44 11.87
C ARG A 56 11.70 0.22 10.56
N TYR A 57 12.40 -0.11 9.48
CA TYR A 57 12.13 0.43 8.15
C TYR A 57 10.73 0.05 7.67
N ILE A 58 10.35 -1.23 7.80
CA ILE A 58 9.00 -1.74 7.44
C ILE A 58 7.89 -1.15 8.32
N ASN A 59 8.20 -0.77 9.57
CA ASN A 59 7.21 -0.19 10.47
C ASN A 59 6.86 1.27 10.13
N ASP A 60 7.60 1.91 9.23
CA ASP A 60 7.22 3.22 8.69
C ASP A 60 6.24 3.03 7.52
N PHE A 61 5.09 3.72 7.61
CA PHE A 61 4.01 3.64 6.63
C PHE A 61 4.49 3.93 5.20
N TRP A 62 5.31 4.97 5.02
CA TRP A 62 5.77 5.39 3.71
C TRP A 62 6.72 4.38 3.08
N ASN A 63 7.62 3.82 3.89
CA ASN A 63 8.54 2.76 3.46
C ASN A 63 7.80 1.45 3.16
N ALA A 64 6.73 1.13 3.89
CA ALA A 64 5.89 -0.02 3.61
C ALA A 64 5.14 0.13 2.27
N VAL A 65 4.60 1.31 1.97
CA VAL A 65 3.97 1.63 0.68
C VAL A 65 4.99 1.56 -0.46
N ASP A 66 6.19 2.11 -0.27
CA ASP A 66 7.28 2.03 -1.24
C ASP A 66 7.65 0.56 -1.52
N LEU A 67 7.88 -0.23 -0.47
CA LEU A 67 8.19 -1.66 -0.60
C LEU A 67 7.09 -2.43 -1.32
N LEU A 68 5.82 -2.19 -0.97
CA LEU A 68 4.66 -2.81 -1.63
C LEU A 68 4.64 -2.46 -3.12
N SER A 69 4.89 -1.20 -3.48
CA SER A 69 4.91 -0.75 -4.88
C SER A 69 5.93 -1.52 -5.72
N TYR A 70 7.12 -1.74 -5.17
CA TYR A 70 8.18 -2.48 -5.86
C TYR A 70 7.91 -3.98 -5.93
N ILE A 71 7.35 -4.58 -4.88
CA ILE A 71 6.95 -6.00 -4.90
C ILE A 71 5.92 -6.25 -6.00
N LEU A 72 4.88 -5.41 -6.07
CA LEU A 72 3.86 -5.52 -7.11
C LEU A 72 4.43 -5.33 -8.51
N LEU A 73 5.37 -4.38 -8.68
CA LEU A 73 6.05 -4.16 -9.95
C LEU A 73 6.88 -5.38 -10.37
N ILE A 74 7.64 -5.97 -9.45
CA ILE A 74 8.43 -7.17 -9.72
C ILE A 74 7.51 -8.34 -10.09
N LEU A 75 6.41 -8.55 -9.36
CA LEU A 75 5.42 -9.58 -9.69
C LEU A 75 4.82 -9.36 -11.09
N ALA A 76 4.48 -8.12 -11.45
CA ALA A 76 4.01 -7.79 -12.79
C ALA A 76 5.08 -8.10 -13.87
N LEU A 77 6.35 -7.80 -13.61
CA LEU A 77 7.45 -8.13 -14.52
C LEU A 77 7.68 -9.64 -14.66
N LEU A 78 7.59 -10.39 -13.56
CA LEU A 78 7.73 -11.85 -13.56
C LEU A 78 6.59 -12.49 -14.36
N THR A 79 5.34 -12.09 -14.14
CA THR A 79 4.18 -12.59 -14.91
C THR A 79 4.29 -12.26 -16.40
N ARG A 80 4.87 -11.11 -16.75
CA ARG A 80 5.11 -10.70 -18.15
C ARG A 80 6.13 -11.59 -18.88
N HIS A 81 7.16 -12.10 -18.18
CA HIS A 81 8.31 -12.77 -18.81
C HIS A 81 8.35 -14.29 -18.59
N LEU A 82 7.74 -14.82 -17.53
CA LEU A 82 7.88 -16.23 -17.12
C LEU A 82 6.68 -17.12 -17.42
N TRP A 83 5.52 -16.55 -17.82
CA TRP A 83 4.28 -17.32 -18.01
C TRP A 83 3.86 -17.35 -19.50
N GLU A 84 3.71 -18.54 -20.08
CA GLU A 84 3.01 -18.80 -21.36
C GLU A 84 1.80 -19.70 -21.04
N PRO A 85 0.59 -19.50 -21.63
CA PRO A 85 0.32 -18.90 -22.95
C PRO A 85 -0.46 -17.55 -22.99
N ASP A 86 -1.10 -17.09 -21.90
CA ASP A 86 -1.88 -15.82 -21.88
C ASP A 86 -1.36 -14.72 -20.92
N PRO A 87 -0.05 -14.40 -20.89
CA PRO A 87 0.51 -13.46 -19.91
C PRO A 87 0.04 -12.01 -20.09
N PHE A 88 -0.44 -11.62 -21.28
CA PHE A 88 -0.60 -10.19 -21.58
C PHE A 88 -1.74 -9.53 -20.80
N ILE A 89 -2.91 -10.18 -20.69
CA ILE A 89 -4.08 -9.60 -20.01
C ILE A 89 -3.81 -9.51 -18.50
N ILE A 90 -3.26 -10.58 -17.92
CA ILE A 90 -2.95 -10.67 -16.50
C ILE A 90 -1.82 -9.69 -16.14
N ALA A 91 -0.73 -9.67 -16.92
CA ALA A 91 0.35 -8.72 -16.69
C ALA A 91 -0.13 -7.27 -16.81
N ARG A 92 -1.01 -6.97 -17.79
CA ARG A 92 -1.61 -5.62 -17.92
C ARG A 92 -2.42 -5.23 -16.67
N ARG A 93 -3.21 -6.15 -16.11
CA ARG A 93 -3.94 -5.93 -14.85
C ARG A 93 -2.97 -5.68 -13.69
N MET A 94 -1.93 -6.51 -13.55
CA MET A 94 -0.91 -6.34 -12.52
C MET A 94 -0.15 -5.01 -12.64
N PHE A 95 0.25 -4.61 -13.86
CA PHE A 95 0.89 -3.30 -14.09
C PHE A 95 -0.05 -2.13 -13.77
N SER A 96 -1.35 -2.26 -14.04
CA SER A 96 -2.32 -1.21 -13.71
C SER A 96 -2.46 -1.02 -12.18
N VAL A 97 -2.48 -2.11 -11.42
CA VAL A 97 -2.49 -2.06 -9.95
C VAL A 97 -1.17 -1.49 -9.42
N SER A 98 -0.03 -1.93 -9.96
CA SER A 98 1.28 -1.40 -9.60
C SER A 98 1.37 0.12 -9.82
N LEU A 99 0.85 0.62 -10.93
CA LEU A 99 0.84 2.04 -11.27
C LEU A 99 -0.01 2.86 -10.28
N LEU A 100 -1.14 2.31 -9.81
CA LEU A 100 -1.98 2.95 -8.79
C LEU A 100 -1.19 3.15 -7.48
N ILE A 101 -0.49 2.11 -7.02
CA ILE A 101 0.33 2.21 -5.80
C ILE A 101 1.52 3.17 -6.01
N MET A 102 2.13 3.19 -7.20
CA MET A 102 3.15 4.19 -7.53
C MET A 102 2.62 5.62 -7.48
N PHE A 103 1.35 5.87 -7.83
CA PHE A 103 0.72 7.18 -7.64
C PHE A 103 0.57 7.56 -6.17
N LEU A 104 0.25 6.62 -5.29
CA LEU A 104 0.21 6.86 -3.85
C LEU A 104 1.59 7.26 -3.30
N ARG A 105 2.68 6.71 -3.84
CA ARG A 105 4.05 7.11 -3.48
C ARG A 105 4.33 8.59 -3.78
N TYR A 106 3.78 9.14 -4.86
CA TYR A 106 3.96 10.57 -5.16
C TYR A 106 3.38 11.50 -4.08
N LEU A 107 2.47 11.01 -3.22
CA LEU A 107 1.98 11.78 -2.05
C LEU A 107 3.12 12.16 -1.10
N GLN A 108 4.21 11.39 -1.04
CA GLN A 108 5.39 11.74 -0.23
C GLN A 108 6.02 13.06 -0.66
N LEU A 109 5.95 13.44 -1.94
CA LEU A 109 6.47 14.73 -2.40
C LEU A 109 5.69 15.90 -1.81
N PHE A 110 4.38 15.72 -1.58
CA PHE A 110 3.55 16.74 -0.96
C PHE A 110 3.87 16.95 0.53
N LEU A 111 4.56 16.02 1.19
CA LEU A 111 5.08 16.22 2.56
C LEU A 111 6.08 17.38 2.62
N MET A 112 6.77 17.70 1.52
CA MET A 112 7.70 18.83 1.48
C MET A 112 7.00 20.18 1.41
N ASN A 113 5.73 20.22 0.99
CA ASN A 113 4.97 21.46 0.90
C ASN A 113 4.48 21.88 2.30
N ARG A 114 4.67 23.16 2.65
CA ARG A 114 4.27 23.72 3.95
C ARG A 114 2.77 23.64 4.23
N ARG A 115 1.93 23.70 3.20
CA ARG A 115 0.46 23.63 3.37
C ARG A 115 -0.07 22.20 3.38
N LEU A 116 0.41 21.34 2.46
CA LEU A 116 -0.08 19.97 2.30
C LEU A 116 0.58 18.96 3.25
N GLY A 117 1.79 19.25 3.74
CA GLY A 117 2.53 18.34 4.60
C GLY A 117 1.82 18.04 5.93
N PRO A 118 1.45 19.05 6.73
CA PRO A 118 0.71 18.83 7.98
C PRO A 118 -0.60 18.08 7.76
N THR A 119 -1.35 18.39 6.71
CA THR A 119 -2.61 17.69 6.38
C THR A 119 -2.40 16.23 6.05
N LEU A 120 -1.33 15.87 5.33
CA LEU A 120 -1.01 14.48 5.02
C LEU A 120 -0.59 13.69 6.26
N ILE A 121 0.12 14.34 7.20
CA ILE A 121 0.50 13.71 8.47
C ILE A 121 -0.73 13.47 9.35
N MET A 122 -1.68 14.41 9.38
CA MET A 122 -2.96 14.19 10.05
C MET A 122 -3.69 12.97 9.48
N ILE A 123 -3.81 12.88 8.14
CA ILE A 123 -4.43 11.73 7.47
C ILE A 123 -3.70 10.42 7.80
N LYS A 124 -2.35 10.41 7.75
CA LYS A 124 -1.53 9.23 8.09
C LYS A 124 -1.82 8.71 9.49
N GLU A 125 -1.88 9.60 10.49
CA GLU A 125 -2.15 9.19 11.87
C GLU A 125 -3.59 8.70 12.05
N MET A 126 -4.59 9.34 11.42
CA MET A 126 -5.98 8.89 11.46
C MET A 126 -6.19 7.51 10.84
N LEU A 127 -5.45 7.18 9.78
CA LEU A 127 -5.53 5.87 9.13
C LEU A 127 -5.08 4.73 10.05
N LYS A 128 -4.16 5.01 10.99
CA LYS A 128 -3.75 4.02 11.99
C LYS A 128 -4.90 3.71 12.94
N ASP A 129 -5.62 4.72 13.40
CA ASP A 129 -6.78 4.55 14.27
C ASP A 129 -7.96 3.89 13.52
N LEU A 130 -8.15 4.24 12.24
CA LEU A 130 -9.11 3.58 11.35
C LEU A 130 -8.86 2.08 11.22
N SER A 131 -7.60 1.63 11.23
CA SER A 131 -7.28 0.21 11.00
C SER A 131 -7.89 -0.72 12.06
N TYR A 132 -7.94 -0.30 13.33
CA TYR A 132 -8.59 -1.05 14.40
C TYR A 132 -10.10 -1.13 14.21
N PHE A 133 -10.71 -0.03 13.77
CA PHE A 133 -12.12 0.02 13.46
C PHE A 133 -12.48 -0.89 12.27
N LEU A 134 -11.67 -0.86 11.21
CA LEU A 134 -11.84 -1.74 10.05
C LEU A 134 -11.78 -3.22 10.42
N ALA A 135 -10.99 -3.61 11.43
CA ALA A 135 -10.97 -4.98 11.92
C ALA A 135 -12.31 -5.39 12.57
N ILE A 136 -12.95 -4.48 13.33
CA ILE A 136 -14.28 -4.73 13.91
C ILE A 136 -15.33 -4.82 12.79
N ALA A 137 -15.30 -3.89 11.84
CA ALA A 137 -16.19 -3.91 10.68
C ALA A 137 -16.03 -5.21 9.86
N PHE A 138 -14.80 -5.67 9.65
CA PHE A 138 -14.51 -6.92 8.94
C PHE A 138 -15.16 -8.13 9.62
N VAL A 139 -15.09 -8.24 10.96
CA VAL A 139 -15.75 -9.32 11.70
C VAL A 139 -17.28 -9.27 11.51
N ALA A 140 -17.88 -8.07 11.52
CA ALA A 140 -19.32 -7.91 11.29
C ALA A 140 -19.72 -8.31 9.85
N ILE A 141 -18.95 -7.87 8.84
CA ILE A 141 -19.18 -8.21 7.42
C ILE A 141 -19.13 -9.73 7.23
N VAL A 142 -18.10 -10.40 7.77
CA VAL A 142 -17.95 -11.85 7.65
C VAL A 142 -19.10 -12.58 8.34
N GLY A 143 -19.48 -12.16 9.55
CA GLY A 143 -20.57 -12.81 10.30
C GLY A 143 -21.91 -12.75 9.58
N VAL A 144 -22.29 -11.56 9.10
CA VAL A 144 -23.55 -11.36 8.34
C VAL A 144 -23.47 -12.02 6.96
N GLY A 145 -22.31 -11.97 6.30
CA GLY A 145 -22.08 -12.63 5.02
C GLY A 145 -22.28 -14.14 5.09
N ILE A 146 -21.74 -14.78 6.14
CA ILE A 146 -21.93 -16.23 6.39
C ILE A 146 -23.41 -16.52 6.65
N TYR A 147 -24.11 -15.66 7.40
CA TYR A 147 -25.54 -15.80 7.64
C TYR A 147 -26.35 -15.77 6.33
N TYR A 148 -26.10 -14.79 5.46
CA TYR A 148 -26.78 -14.72 4.16
C TYR A 148 -26.51 -15.96 3.31
N HIS A 149 -25.25 -16.38 3.21
CA HIS A 149 -24.90 -17.54 2.39
C HIS A 149 -25.51 -18.84 2.93
N ALA A 150 -25.55 -19.02 4.26
CA ALA A 150 -26.10 -20.22 4.87
C ALA A 150 -27.61 -20.38 4.61
N ASN A 151 -28.36 -19.27 4.63
CA ASN A 151 -29.82 -19.30 4.51
C ASN A 151 -30.31 -19.17 3.05
N LEU A 152 -29.61 -18.41 2.21
CA LEU A 152 -29.98 -18.29 0.78
C LEU A 152 -29.53 -19.51 -0.04
N TYR A 153 -28.47 -20.21 0.36
CA TYR A 153 -27.90 -21.33 -0.39
C TYR A 153 -27.67 -22.57 0.50
N PRO A 154 -28.73 -23.20 1.04
CA PRO A 154 -28.58 -24.30 1.99
C PRO A 154 -28.01 -25.56 1.33
N ASN A 155 -26.99 -26.19 1.90
CA ASN A 155 -26.28 -27.37 1.34
C ASN A 155 -25.43 -27.10 0.08
N HIS A 156 -25.04 -25.84 -0.17
CA HIS A 156 -24.03 -25.56 -1.19
C HIS A 156 -22.63 -25.89 -0.64
N ILE A 157 -22.00 -26.95 -1.17
CA ILE A 157 -20.76 -27.52 -0.63
C ILE A 157 -19.51 -26.76 -1.11
N ASN A 158 -19.57 -26.16 -2.29
CA ASN A 158 -18.41 -25.58 -2.97
C ASN A 158 -18.26 -24.09 -2.64
N LEU A 159 -17.77 -23.78 -1.44
CA LEU A 159 -17.38 -22.42 -1.07
C LEU A 159 -16.19 -21.93 -1.92
N VAL A 160 -15.19 -22.80 -2.08
CA VAL A 160 -14.00 -22.61 -2.90
C VAL A 160 -14.07 -23.64 -4.02
N GLY A 161 -14.72 -23.29 -5.13
CA GLY A 161 -14.97 -24.22 -6.24
C GLY A 161 -13.69 -24.62 -6.98
N GLU A 162 -13.77 -25.74 -7.70
CA GLU A 162 -12.76 -26.16 -8.69
C GLU A 162 -12.86 -25.23 -9.91
N GLY A 163 -12.12 -24.11 -9.89
CA GLY A 163 -12.19 -23.09 -10.93
C GLY A 163 -11.23 -21.93 -10.71
N THR A 164 -11.29 -20.93 -11.60
CA THR A 164 -10.53 -19.69 -11.51
C THR A 164 -11.04 -18.80 -10.36
N TRP A 165 -10.21 -17.90 -9.83
CA TRP A 165 -10.52 -17.11 -8.60
C TRP A 165 -11.77 -16.24 -8.69
N ASP A 166 -12.25 -15.94 -9.90
CA ASP A 166 -13.44 -15.16 -10.20
C ASP A 166 -14.76 -15.92 -9.98
N THR A 167 -14.74 -17.25 -9.99
CA THR A 167 -15.96 -18.07 -9.78
C THR A 167 -16.17 -18.47 -8.32
N TRP A 168 -15.30 -18.04 -7.41
CA TRP A 168 -15.40 -18.43 -6.00
C TRP A 168 -16.56 -17.73 -5.29
N HIS A 169 -17.48 -18.52 -4.73
CA HIS A 169 -18.63 -18.02 -3.98
C HIS A 169 -18.26 -17.29 -2.68
N VAL A 170 -17.04 -17.49 -2.15
CA VAL A 170 -16.52 -16.70 -1.01
C VAL A 170 -16.59 -15.19 -1.27
N TRP A 171 -16.44 -14.73 -2.51
CA TRP A 171 -16.56 -13.30 -2.81
C TRP A 171 -17.97 -12.77 -2.56
N LYS A 172 -19.01 -13.57 -2.83
CA LYS A 172 -20.41 -13.20 -2.56
C LYS A 172 -20.68 -13.03 -1.06
N ILE A 173 -20.01 -13.81 -0.21
CA ILE A 173 -20.10 -13.71 1.25
C ILE A 173 -19.65 -12.33 1.73
N LEU A 174 -18.57 -11.78 1.17
CA LEU A 174 -18.04 -10.48 1.58
C LEU A 174 -18.70 -9.31 0.84
N TYR A 175 -19.08 -9.50 -0.43
CA TYR A 175 -19.52 -8.43 -1.32
C TYR A 175 -20.79 -7.72 -0.82
N TYR A 176 -21.89 -8.45 -0.62
CA TYR A 176 -23.17 -7.85 -0.22
C TYR A 176 -23.11 -7.10 1.11
N PRO A 177 -22.66 -7.70 2.23
CA PRO A 177 -22.59 -6.99 3.51
C PRO A 177 -21.59 -5.83 3.52
N TYR A 178 -20.55 -5.86 2.66
CA TYR A 178 -19.62 -4.74 2.51
C TYR A 178 -20.29 -3.52 1.87
N TRP A 179 -20.97 -3.70 0.73
CA TRP A 179 -21.64 -2.57 0.05
C TRP A 179 -22.83 -2.01 0.85
N GLN A 180 -23.48 -2.85 1.66
CA GLN A 180 -24.48 -2.41 2.64
C GLN A 180 -23.96 -1.42 3.69
N LEU A 181 -22.65 -1.41 4.00
CA LEU A 181 -22.05 -0.37 4.86
C LEU A 181 -22.10 1.03 4.23
N TYR A 182 -22.19 1.10 2.90
CA TYR A 182 -22.27 2.35 2.14
C TYR A 182 -23.71 2.73 1.77
N GLY A 183 -24.70 1.96 2.25
CA GLY A 183 -26.12 2.25 2.07
C GLY A 183 -26.79 1.55 0.88
N GLU A 184 -26.09 0.67 0.16
CA GLU A 184 -26.72 -0.14 -0.89
C GLU A 184 -27.48 -1.32 -0.29
N SER A 185 -28.79 -1.42 -0.51
CA SER A 185 -29.65 -2.40 0.18
C SER A 185 -29.67 -3.80 -0.43
N PHE A 186 -29.44 -3.93 -1.74
CA PHE A 186 -29.55 -5.18 -2.52
C PHE A 186 -30.85 -5.96 -2.27
N SER A 187 -31.97 -5.27 -2.03
CA SER A 187 -33.27 -5.89 -1.76
C SER A 187 -33.72 -6.85 -2.86
N GLU A 188 -33.45 -6.53 -4.14
CA GLU A 188 -33.78 -7.38 -5.30
C GLU A 188 -33.15 -8.78 -5.19
N PHE A 189 -31.91 -8.86 -4.71
CA PHE A 189 -31.19 -10.13 -4.55
C PHE A 189 -31.59 -10.86 -3.27
N LEU A 190 -31.76 -10.13 -2.16
CA LEU A 190 -32.04 -10.70 -0.83
C LEU A 190 -33.50 -11.11 -0.63
N GLU A 191 -34.44 -10.54 -1.39
CA GLU A 191 -35.87 -10.89 -1.35
C GLU A 191 -36.25 -11.95 -2.41
N VAL A 192 -35.27 -12.39 -3.22
CA VAL A 192 -35.43 -13.39 -4.28
C VAL A 192 -36.57 -13.01 -5.25
N GLN A 193 -36.40 -11.89 -5.96
CA GLN A 193 -37.18 -11.61 -7.16
C GLN A 193 -36.58 -12.36 -8.36
N GLU A 194 -37.44 -12.95 -9.21
CA GLU A 194 -37.11 -13.89 -10.29
C GLU A 194 -35.71 -13.69 -10.91
N GLN A 195 -34.76 -14.56 -10.54
CA GLN A 195 -33.43 -14.59 -11.13
C GLN A 195 -33.48 -15.27 -12.50
N SER A 196 -33.08 -14.53 -13.54
CA SER A 196 -32.85 -15.11 -14.87
C SER A 196 -31.45 -15.74 -14.90
N ASN A 197 -31.36 -17.02 -15.29
CA ASN A 197 -30.15 -17.86 -15.37
C ASN A 197 -29.67 -18.54 -14.07
N CYS A 198 -30.58 -19.16 -13.31
CA CYS A 198 -30.20 -20.07 -12.23
C CYS A 198 -31.05 -21.35 -12.27
N THR A 199 -30.57 -22.44 -11.65
CA THR A 199 -31.34 -23.69 -11.51
C THR A 199 -31.42 -24.14 -10.05
N SER A 200 -32.51 -24.82 -9.69
CA SER A 200 -32.63 -25.46 -8.37
C SER A 200 -32.20 -26.93 -8.40
N ASP A 201 -32.00 -27.51 -9.60
CA ASP A 201 -31.65 -28.92 -9.76
C ASP A 201 -30.18 -29.19 -9.46
N ARG A 202 -29.94 -30.02 -8.44
CA ARG A 202 -28.61 -30.37 -7.95
C ARG A 202 -27.68 -30.95 -9.00
N SER A 203 -28.20 -31.84 -9.84
CA SER A 203 -27.42 -32.46 -10.90
C SER A 203 -26.99 -31.49 -12.01
N VAL A 204 -27.62 -30.32 -12.12
CA VAL A 204 -27.34 -29.35 -13.19
C VAL A 204 -26.26 -28.37 -12.76
N TYR A 205 -26.37 -27.78 -11.55
CA TYR A 205 -25.37 -26.83 -11.06
C TYR A 205 -24.09 -27.50 -10.52
N GLU A 206 -24.09 -28.81 -10.21
CA GLU A 206 -22.86 -29.51 -9.82
C GLU A 206 -21.99 -29.92 -11.04
N VAL A 207 -22.60 -30.03 -12.23
CA VAL A 207 -21.93 -30.52 -13.45
C VAL A 207 -21.52 -29.38 -14.39
N SER A 208 -22.28 -28.27 -14.40
CA SER A 208 -22.01 -27.12 -15.27
C SER A 208 -21.49 -25.93 -14.47
N THR A 209 -20.39 -25.32 -14.91
CA THR A 209 -19.78 -24.14 -14.28
C THR A 209 -20.53 -22.84 -14.57
N ASP A 210 -21.39 -22.84 -15.59
CA ASP A 210 -22.07 -21.65 -16.10
C ASP A 210 -23.47 -21.45 -15.51
N ILE A 211 -23.99 -22.43 -14.76
CA ILE A 211 -25.34 -22.39 -14.19
C ILE A 211 -25.22 -22.35 -12.66
N GLU A 212 -25.52 -21.18 -12.10
CA GLU A 212 -25.54 -21.00 -10.65
C GLU A 212 -26.82 -21.57 -10.03
N ARG A 213 -26.72 -21.95 -8.75
CA ARG A 213 -27.90 -22.30 -7.97
C ARG A 213 -28.74 -21.06 -7.67
N CYS A 214 -30.05 -21.16 -7.78
CA CYS A 214 -30.96 -20.08 -7.36
C CYS A 214 -30.93 -19.87 -5.83
N ALA A 215 -31.03 -18.62 -5.40
CA ALA A 215 -31.22 -18.32 -3.98
C ALA A 215 -32.61 -18.81 -3.52
N GLU A 216 -32.66 -19.41 -2.33
CA GLU A 216 -33.91 -19.84 -1.71
C GLU A 216 -34.53 -18.70 -0.91
N LYS A 217 -35.86 -18.57 -0.99
CA LYS A 217 -36.59 -17.51 -0.32
C LYS A 217 -36.66 -17.79 1.19
N ASP A 218 -35.87 -17.06 1.97
CA ASP A 218 -35.93 -17.06 3.44
C ASP A 218 -36.38 -15.68 3.96
N PRO A 219 -37.51 -15.58 4.70
CA PRO A 219 -38.01 -14.32 5.24
C PRO A 219 -37.10 -13.70 6.32
N THR A 220 -36.19 -14.47 6.93
CA THR A 220 -35.28 -13.98 7.98
C THR A 220 -34.14 -13.14 7.41
N VAL A 221 -33.72 -13.40 6.18
CA VAL A 221 -32.62 -12.71 5.50
C VAL A 221 -32.89 -11.21 5.34
N PRO A 222 -34.03 -10.75 4.77
CA PRO A 222 -34.32 -9.33 4.65
C PRO A 222 -34.47 -8.63 6.01
N ILE A 223 -34.96 -9.34 7.04
CA ILE A 223 -35.08 -8.78 8.41
C ILE A 223 -33.68 -8.52 9.00
N VAL A 224 -32.78 -9.51 8.91
CA VAL A 224 -31.39 -9.36 9.39
C VAL A 224 -30.66 -8.28 8.59
N SER A 225 -30.88 -8.22 7.28
CA SER A 225 -30.34 -7.17 6.41
C SER A 225 -30.78 -5.77 6.83
N ALA A 226 -32.08 -5.57 7.10
CA ALA A 226 -32.59 -4.29 7.57
C ALA A 226 -31.98 -3.87 8.93
N ILE A 227 -31.88 -4.80 9.87
CA ILE A 227 -31.25 -4.56 11.18
C ILE A 227 -29.77 -4.24 11.01
N TYR A 228 -29.05 -5.00 10.19
CA TYR A 228 -27.63 -4.79 9.91
C TYR A 228 -27.39 -3.42 9.27
N MET A 229 -28.15 -3.05 8.24
CA MET A 229 -28.05 -1.74 7.58
C MET A 229 -28.35 -0.59 8.54
N LEU A 230 -29.32 -0.75 9.45
CA LEU A 230 -29.61 0.26 10.46
C LEU A 230 -28.43 0.41 11.42
N ILE A 231 -27.93 -0.70 11.97
CA ILE A 231 -26.80 -0.71 12.91
C ILE A 231 -25.53 -0.18 12.25
N SER A 232 -25.23 -0.57 11.03
CA SER A 232 -24.00 -0.15 10.35
C SER A 232 -24.04 1.33 9.98
N ASN A 233 -25.14 1.82 9.40
CA ASN A 233 -25.25 3.22 9.00
C ASN A 233 -25.38 4.16 10.21
N LEU A 234 -26.05 3.73 11.29
CA LEU A 234 -26.24 4.58 12.49
C LEU A 234 -25.12 4.44 13.52
N LEU A 235 -24.52 3.27 13.71
CA LEU A 235 -23.47 3.08 14.70
C LEU A 235 -22.09 3.13 14.06
N LEU A 236 -21.82 2.28 13.07
CA LEU A 236 -20.45 2.12 12.57
C LEU A 236 -19.93 3.40 11.92
N VAL A 237 -20.67 4.00 10.99
CA VAL A 237 -20.24 5.23 10.30
C VAL A 237 -20.14 6.41 11.28
N ASN A 238 -21.13 6.59 12.16
CA ASN A 238 -21.14 7.70 13.11
C ASN A 238 -20.04 7.60 14.17
N LEU A 239 -19.71 6.39 14.62
CA LEU A 239 -18.59 6.18 15.53
C LEU A 239 -17.24 6.46 14.84
N VAL A 240 -17.07 6.09 13.56
CA VAL A 240 -15.87 6.44 12.80
C VAL A 240 -15.72 7.96 12.68
N ILE A 241 -16.81 8.66 12.34
CA ILE A 241 -16.80 10.12 12.24
C ILE A 241 -16.42 10.74 13.59
N ALA A 242 -16.98 10.23 14.70
CA ALA A 242 -16.65 10.73 16.04
C ALA A 242 -15.18 10.48 16.42
N MET A 243 -14.64 9.28 16.15
CA MET A 243 -13.23 8.97 16.38
C MET A 243 -12.31 9.82 15.50
N PHE A 244 -12.66 10.02 14.23
CA PHE A 244 -11.94 10.92 13.35
C PHE A 244 -11.95 12.36 13.84
N SER A 245 -13.07 12.87 14.34
CA SER A 245 -13.10 14.22 14.93
C SER A 245 -12.18 14.32 16.15
N TYR A 246 -12.21 13.34 17.05
CA TYR A 246 -11.36 13.34 18.26
C TYR A 246 -9.85 13.26 17.92
N THR A 247 -9.49 12.34 17.03
CA THR A 247 -8.12 12.17 16.55
C THR A 247 -7.66 13.38 15.74
N PHE A 248 -8.56 14.00 14.96
CA PHE A 248 -8.30 15.23 14.23
C PHE A 248 -7.85 16.35 15.16
N ASP A 249 -8.62 16.64 16.20
CA ASP A 249 -8.29 17.74 17.11
C ASP A 249 -6.96 17.49 17.85
N THR A 250 -6.73 16.26 18.30
CA THR A 250 -5.51 15.89 19.04
C THR A 250 -4.25 15.91 18.16
N VAL A 251 -4.34 15.37 16.94
CA VAL A 251 -3.21 15.36 15.98
C VAL A 251 -2.99 16.75 15.39
N MET A 252 -4.05 17.51 15.10
CA MET A 252 -3.94 18.87 14.57
C MET A 252 -3.13 19.78 15.50
N ALA A 253 -3.36 19.69 16.82
CA ALA A 253 -2.62 20.47 17.82
C ALA A 253 -1.10 20.24 17.79
N ASN A 254 -0.64 19.06 17.36
CA ASN A 254 0.77 18.69 17.30
C ASN A 254 1.32 18.55 15.86
N SER A 255 0.47 18.74 14.84
CA SER A 255 0.75 18.45 13.44
C SER A 255 1.97 19.17 12.90
N GLU A 256 2.19 20.44 13.29
CA GLU A 256 3.34 21.22 12.81
C GLU A 256 4.67 20.67 13.35
N LYS A 257 4.71 20.23 14.62
CA LYS A 257 5.91 19.64 15.22
C LYS A 257 6.26 18.31 14.54
N LEU A 258 5.25 17.46 14.37
CA LEU A 258 5.39 16.18 13.66
C LEU A 258 5.84 16.39 12.22
N TRP A 259 5.26 17.37 11.52
CA TRP A 259 5.66 17.72 10.16
C TRP A 259 7.09 18.20 10.05
N ARG A 260 7.57 19.03 10.97
CA ARG A 260 8.98 19.46 10.96
C ARG A 260 9.94 18.28 11.16
N PHE A 261 9.57 17.31 11.99
CA PHE A 261 10.35 16.09 12.19
C PHE A 261 10.36 15.20 10.94
N GLU A 262 9.19 14.91 10.36
CA GLU A 262 9.06 14.12 9.13
C GLU A 262 9.70 14.81 7.92
N ARG A 263 9.65 16.13 7.84
CA ARG A 263 10.35 16.88 6.80
C ARG A 263 11.87 16.76 6.95
N TYR A 264 12.37 16.78 8.19
CA TYR A 264 13.80 16.61 8.45
C TYR A 264 14.28 15.23 8.00
N THR A 265 13.56 14.15 8.36
CA THR A 265 13.90 12.78 7.95
C THR A 265 13.95 12.64 6.43
N VAL A 266 12.93 13.14 5.73
CA VAL A 266 12.90 13.16 4.27
C VAL A 266 14.12 13.91 3.70
N ILE A 267 14.41 15.12 4.18
CA ILE A 267 15.57 15.89 3.69
C ILE A 267 16.89 15.11 3.88
N THR A 268 17.09 14.50 5.05
CA THR A 268 18.30 13.72 5.33
C THR A 268 18.41 12.48 4.45
N ASP A 269 17.29 11.83 4.11
CA ASP A 269 17.28 10.66 3.25
C ASP A 269 17.61 11.01 1.78
N TYR A 270 17.18 12.18 1.31
CA TYR A 270 17.46 12.65 -0.05
C TYR A 270 18.89 13.19 -0.24
N GLU A 271 19.58 13.60 0.82
CA GLU A 271 20.92 14.20 0.73
C GLU A 271 21.96 13.30 0.05
N GLY A 272 21.81 11.97 0.17
CA GLY A 272 22.70 10.97 -0.41
C GLY A 272 22.14 10.23 -1.64
N LYS A 273 20.90 10.52 -2.06
CA LYS A 273 20.24 9.84 -3.18
C LYS A 273 20.77 10.35 -4.52
N VAL A 274 21.00 9.42 -5.46
CA VAL A 274 21.37 9.75 -6.84
C VAL A 274 20.13 9.49 -7.70
N PRO A 275 19.73 10.41 -8.60
CA PRO A 275 18.57 10.21 -9.43
C PRO A 275 18.75 8.98 -10.33
N SER A 276 17.74 8.12 -10.39
CA SER A 276 17.67 7.07 -11.41
C SER A 276 17.40 7.71 -12.78
N PRO A 277 17.95 7.17 -13.89
CA PRO A 277 18.78 5.97 -14.02
C PRO A 277 20.30 6.21 -13.85
N PHE A 278 20.73 7.43 -13.51
CA PHE A 278 22.17 7.75 -13.40
C PHE A 278 22.88 7.01 -12.26
N ASN A 279 22.11 6.53 -11.27
CA ASN A 279 22.60 5.70 -10.18
C ASN A 279 23.33 4.43 -10.63
N PHE A 280 22.93 3.78 -11.74
CA PHE A 280 23.61 2.60 -12.26
C PHE A 280 25.06 2.85 -12.64
N ILE A 281 25.41 4.08 -13.02
CA ILE A 281 26.77 4.45 -13.40
C ILE A 281 27.52 5.03 -12.20
N ILE A 282 26.89 5.97 -11.48
CA ILE A 282 27.56 6.73 -10.42
C ILE A 282 27.88 5.85 -9.20
N ARG A 283 27.00 4.92 -8.83
CA ARG A 283 27.18 4.07 -7.64
C ARG A 283 28.34 3.08 -7.74
N PRO A 284 28.50 2.28 -8.81
CA PRO A 284 29.67 1.40 -8.91
C PRO A 284 30.98 2.20 -8.92
N ILE A 285 31.03 3.40 -9.51
CA ILE A 285 32.19 4.29 -9.45
C ILE A 285 32.48 4.73 -8.01
N GLN A 286 31.45 5.15 -7.25
CA GLN A 286 31.59 5.49 -5.84
C GLN A 286 32.04 4.30 -4.99
N LEU A 287 31.52 3.10 -5.26
CA LEU A 287 31.89 1.86 -4.57
C LEU A 287 33.34 1.49 -4.84
N LEU A 288 33.79 1.56 -6.10
CA LEU A 288 35.18 1.32 -6.49
C LEU A 288 36.11 2.33 -5.82
N ASN A 289 35.75 3.61 -5.81
CA ASN A 289 36.51 4.66 -5.13
C ASN A 289 36.53 4.45 -3.60
N PHE A 290 35.44 3.99 -3.00
CA PHE A 290 35.37 3.66 -1.58
C PHE A 290 36.23 2.44 -1.24
N ALA A 291 36.19 1.38 -2.04
CA ALA A 291 37.06 0.22 -1.89
C ALA A 291 38.55 0.60 -1.99
N ARG A 292 38.90 1.43 -2.98
CA ARG A 292 40.27 1.98 -3.15
C ARG A 292 40.69 2.84 -1.95
N LYS A 293 39.81 3.67 -1.40
CA LYS A 293 40.06 4.48 -0.19
C LYS A 293 40.10 3.64 1.09
N LYS A 294 39.34 2.55 1.19
CA LYS A 294 39.40 1.63 2.33
C LYS A 294 40.72 0.85 2.37
N CYS A 295 41.31 0.58 1.20
CA CYS A 295 42.69 0.07 1.09
C CYS A 295 43.76 1.12 1.47
N LYS A 296 43.46 2.42 1.40
CA LYS A 296 44.33 3.52 1.88
C LYS A 296 43.79 4.09 3.19
N LYS A 297 44.14 3.45 4.32
CA LYS A 297 43.78 3.79 5.72
C LYS A 297 42.97 5.11 5.93
N ASN A 298 41.75 4.93 6.43
CA ASN A 298 40.92 5.82 7.27
C ASN A 298 40.97 7.33 6.99
N LEU A 299 40.11 7.78 6.08
CA LEU A 299 39.56 9.14 6.16
C LEU A 299 38.28 9.12 6.99
N TYR A 300 38.33 9.80 8.13
CA TYR A 300 37.15 10.22 8.88
C TYR A 300 36.29 11.06 7.94
N LYS A 301 35.04 10.66 7.73
CA LYS A 301 34.14 11.33 6.79
C LYS A 301 33.33 12.37 7.56
N GLU A 302 33.57 13.64 7.25
CA GLU A 302 32.85 14.78 7.83
C GLU A 302 31.36 14.72 7.48
N SER A 303 30.50 15.09 8.43
CA SER A 303 29.08 15.31 8.16
C SER A 303 28.92 16.69 7.53
N LYS A 304 28.10 16.84 6.48
CA LYS A 304 27.92 18.13 5.79
C LYS A 304 27.35 19.23 6.69
N TYR A 305 26.73 18.86 7.81
CA TYR A 305 26.12 19.77 8.78
C TYR A 305 26.96 20.00 10.05
N SER A 306 28.16 19.40 10.16
CA SER A 306 29.05 19.74 11.27
C SER A 306 29.72 21.07 10.98
N VAL A 307 29.32 22.09 11.73
CA VAL A 307 30.03 23.36 11.80
C VAL A 307 31.14 23.21 12.82
N TYR A 308 32.39 23.39 12.37
CA TYR A 308 33.54 23.41 13.26
C TYR A 308 33.62 24.79 13.91
N PHE A 309 33.55 24.81 15.25
CA PHE A 309 33.82 26.01 16.03
C PHE A 309 35.23 25.92 16.58
N ASP A 310 35.96 27.03 16.51
CA ASP A 310 37.21 27.16 17.26
C ASP A 310 36.93 27.06 18.75
N THR A 311 37.93 26.62 19.52
CA THR A 311 37.82 26.41 20.98
C THR A 311 37.37 27.68 21.72
N CYS A 312 37.80 28.86 21.25
CA CYS A 312 37.39 30.13 21.81
C CYS A 312 35.88 30.38 21.59
N THR A 313 35.42 30.22 20.35
CA THR A 313 34.01 30.39 19.97
C THR A 313 33.10 29.38 20.68
N CYS A 314 33.56 28.14 20.83
CA CYS A 314 32.85 27.10 21.56
C CYS A 314 32.67 27.49 23.04
N ASN A 315 33.73 27.96 23.70
CA ASN A 315 33.65 28.40 25.10
C ASN A 315 32.70 29.58 25.28
N THR A 316 32.73 30.58 24.39
CA THR A 316 31.82 31.73 24.42
C THR A 316 30.36 31.34 24.23
N ILE A 317 30.08 30.38 23.34
CA ILE A 317 28.73 29.86 23.12
C ILE A 317 28.26 29.08 24.35
N ILE A 318 29.13 28.26 24.96
CA ILE A 318 28.80 27.51 26.17
C ILE A 318 28.48 28.44 27.34
N THR A 319 29.28 29.50 27.56
CA THR A 319 29.00 30.48 28.62
C THR A 319 27.70 31.23 28.35
N PHE A 320 27.47 31.69 27.11
CA PHE A 320 26.23 32.36 26.72
C PHE A 320 24.99 31.46 26.92
N VAL A 321 25.05 30.19 26.52
CA VAL A 321 23.94 29.24 26.73
C VAL A 321 23.72 28.94 28.21
N SER A 322 24.77 28.98 29.04
CA SER A 322 24.66 28.77 30.48
C SER A 322 24.03 29.94 31.23
N GLU A 323 24.18 31.16 30.72
CA GLU A 323 23.57 32.37 31.32
C GLU A 323 22.07 32.52 31.03
N TYR A 324 21.59 31.90 29.95
CA TYR A 324 20.19 32.01 29.48
C TYR A 324 19.34 30.76 29.77
N LYS A 325 19.83 29.87 30.63
CA LYS A 325 19.11 28.70 31.13
C LYS A 325 18.63 28.96 32.55
#